data_AF-F5S6L2-F1
#
_entry.id   AF-F5S6L2-F1
#
_cell.length_a   1.000
_cell.length_b   1.000
_cell.length_c   1.000
_cell.angle_alpha   90.00
_cell.angle_beta   90.00
_cell.angle_gamma   90.00
#
_symmetry.space_group_name_H-M   'P 1'
#
loop_
_entity.id
_entity.type
_entity.pdbx_description
1 polymer ?
#
loop_
_entity_poly.entity_id
_entity_poly.type
_entity_poly.pdbx_seq_one_letter_code
_entity_poly.pdbx_strand_id
1 'polypeptide(L)' 'MHLSGQTSWLNRGDGVCRYFDEQTNLCTIYEQRPLVCWVEEYYLQHLTQHYSWQEFVRINLEVCQRFQSECDVD' A
#
# COMPACT_ATOMS: atom_id res chain seq x y z
N MET A 1 -8.32 -1.53 0.61
CA MET A 1 -8.16 -2.98 0.93
C MET A 1 -9.17 -3.90 0.26
N HIS A 2 -10.39 -3.45 -0.06
CA HIS A 2 -11.47 -4.30 -0.61
C HIS A 2 -11.15 -5.00 -1.95
N LEU A 3 -10.29 -4.41 -2.79
CA LEU A 3 -10.06 -4.86 -4.18
C LEU A 3 -8.81 -5.72 -4.40
N SER A 4 -8.06 -6.07 -3.34
CA SER A 4 -6.83 -6.87 -3.44
C SER A 4 -6.94 -8.15 -2.63
N GLY A 5 -6.73 -9.31 -3.28
CA GLY A 5 -6.69 -10.59 -2.58
C GLY A 5 -5.58 -10.65 -1.52
N GLN A 6 -4.42 -10.04 -1.82
CA GLN A 6 -3.22 -10.02 -0.97
C GLN A 6 -3.43 -9.27 0.35
N THR A 7 -4.27 -8.23 0.36
CA THR A 7 -4.54 -7.40 1.55
C THR A 7 -5.98 -7.49 2.07
N SER A 8 -6.80 -8.35 1.47
CA SER A 8 -8.22 -8.53 1.83
C SER A 8 -8.43 -8.82 3.33
N TRP A 9 -7.56 -9.63 3.93
CA TRP A 9 -7.62 -10.00 5.34
C TRP A 9 -7.32 -8.84 6.32
N LEU A 10 -6.76 -7.73 5.83
CA LEU A 10 -6.56 -6.50 6.60
C LEU A 10 -7.78 -5.57 6.54
N ASN A 11 -8.76 -5.84 5.68
CA ASN A 11 -9.93 -4.99 5.51
C ASN A 11 -10.84 -5.03 6.74
N ARG A 12 -11.17 -3.86 7.31
CA ARG A 12 -12.17 -3.69 8.37
C ARG A 12 -13.60 -3.94 7.89
N GLY A 13 -13.83 -3.90 6.58
CA GLY A 13 -15.12 -4.10 5.93
C GLY A 13 -15.58 -2.90 5.10
N ASP A 14 -14.96 -1.74 5.32
CA ASP A 14 -15.24 -0.45 4.67
C ASP A 14 -14.12 -0.01 3.71
N GLY A 15 -13.16 -0.89 3.45
CA GLY A 15 -11.99 -0.61 2.63
C GLY A 15 -10.78 -0.08 3.40
N VAL A 16 -10.94 0.27 4.69
CA VAL A 16 -9.89 0.73 5.60
C VAL A 16 -9.20 -0.47 6.27
N CYS A 17 -7.92 -0.32 6.61
CA CYS A 17 -7.19 -1.33 7.37
C CYS A 17 -7.73 -1.44 8.80
N ARG A 18 -7.98 -2.65 9.31
CA ARG A 18 -8.47 -2.89 10.67
C ARG A 18 -7.51 -2.45 11.79
N TYR A 19 -6.25 -2.17 11.45
CA TYR A 19 -5.23 -1.67 12.37
C TYR A 19 -4.97 -0.17 12.25
N PHE A 20 -5.68 0.53 11.35
CA PHE A 20 -5.58 1.99 11.22
C PHE A 20 -6.31 2.67 12.38
N ASP A 21 -5.61 3.58 13.05
CA ASP A 21 -6.19 4.48 14.06
C ASP A 21 -6.47 5.84 13.42
N GLU A 22 -7.76 6.15 13.26
CA GLU A 22 -8.24 7.39 12.64
C GLU A 22 -7.94 8.65 13.47
N GLN A 23 -7.71 8.52 14.78
CA GLN A 23 -7.41 9.67 15.63
C GLN A 23 -5.97 10.14 15.45
N THR A 24 -5.05 9.19 15.30
CA THR A 24 -3.61 9.48 15.21
C THR A 24 -3.07 9.39 13.78
N ASN A 25 -3.85 8.82 12.86
CA ASN A 25 -3.43 8.41 11.51
C ASN A 25 -2.26 7.41 11.52
N LEU A 26 -2.12 6.62 12.60
CA LEU A 26 -1.06 5.63 12.75
C LEU A 26 -1.59 4.19 12.65
N CYS A 27 -0.67 3.25 12.43
CA CYS A 27 -0.97 1.83 12.52
C CYS A 27 -0.74 1.35 13.95
N THR A 28 -1.75 0.72 14.56
CA THR A 28 -1.71 0.20 15.93
C THR A 28 -0.73 -0.96 16.14
N ILE A 29 -0.24 -1.57 15.06
CA ILE A 29 0.76 -2.65 15.07
C ILE A 29 2.01 -2.27 14.26
N TYR A 30 2.39 -0.99 14.19
CA TYR A 30 3.42 -0.48 13.27
C TYR A 30 4.71 -1.32 13.24
N GLU A 31 5.21 -1.69 14.41
CA GLU A 31 6.43 -2.50 14.58
C GLU A 31 6.24 -3.99 14.21
N GLN A 32 5.00 -4.49 14.25
CA GLN A 32 4.64 -5.87 13.92
C GLN A 32 3.79 -5.96 12.65
N ARG A 33 3.87 -4.96 11.77
CA ARG A 33 3.14 -4.97 10.49
C ARG A 33 3.47 -6.24 9.71
N PRO A 34 2.53 -6.80 8.93
CA PRO A 34 2.82 -7.96 8.08
C PRO A 34 3.73 -7.56 6.91
N LEU A 35 4.47 -8.52 6.33
CA LEU A 35 5.41 -8.30 5.20
C LEU A 35 4.84 -7.40 4.10
N VAL A 36 3.56 -7.58 3.73
CA VAL A 36 2.87 -6.80 2.69
C VAL A 36 2.83 -5.28 2.96
N CYS A 37 3.05 -4.84 4.20
CA CYS A 37 3.12 -3.43 4.58
C CYS A 37 4.55 -2.88 4.67
N TRP A 38 5.57 -3.75 4.55
CA TRP A 38 6.98 -3.37 4.53
C TRP A 38 7.44 -3.23 3.08
N VAL A 39 7.40 -2.00 2.55
CA VAL A 39 7.53 -1.75 1.11
C VAL A 39 8.83 -2.29 0.53
N GLU A 40 9.95 -2.04 1.21
CA GLU A 40 11.28 -2.44 0.73
C GLU A 40 11.45 -3.96 0.83
N GLU A 41 11.11 -4.56 1.96
CA GLU A 41 11.23 -5.99 2.20
C GLU A 41 10.30 -6.80 1.29
N TYR A 42 9.08 -6.34 1.06
CA TYR A 42 8.17 -6.95 0.11
C TYR A 42 8.72 -6.87 -1.31
N TYR A 43 9.25 -5.71 -1.72
CA TYR A 43 9.89 -5.55 -3.02
C TYR A 43 11.05 -6.53 -3.19
N LEU A 44 11.94 -6.60 -2.19
CA LEU A 44 13.11 -7.49 -2.21
C LEU A 44 12.71 -8.95 -2.40
N GLN A 45 11.67 -9.40 -1.69
CA GLN A 45 11.24 -10.81 -1.69
C GLN A 45 10.38 -11.20 -2.90
N HIS A 46 9.64 -10.27 -3.50
CA HIS A 46 8.60 -10.62 -4.47
C HIS A 46 8.74 -9.94 -5.84
N LEU A 47 9.48 -8.84 -5.96
CA LEU A 47 9.42 -7.98 -7.15
C LEU A 47 10.78 -7.74 -7.81
N THR A 48 11.89 -8.09 -7.17
CA THR A 48 13.25 -7.94 -7.71
C THR A 48 13.50 -8.70 -9.01
N GLN A 49 12.76 -9.79 -9.25
CA GLN A 49 12.82 -10.54 -10.51
C GLN A 49 12.11 -9.84 -11.68
N HIS A 50 11.27 -8.85 -11.39
CA HIS A 50 10.42 -8.18 -12.37
C HIS A 50 10.83 -6.74 -12.62
N TYR A 51 11.29 -6.04 -11.59
CA TYR A 51 11.60 -4.61 -11.66
C TYR A 51 12.87 -4.29 -10.86
N SER A 52 13.70 -3.40 -11.39
CA SER A 52 14.68 -2.70 -10.55
C SER A 52 13.98 -1.78 -9.54
N TRP A 53 14.71 -1.37 -8.50
CA TRP A 53 14.17 -0.45 -7.50
C TRP A 53 13.69 0.87 -8.12
N GLN A 54 14.47 1.39 -9.08
CA GLN A 54 14.14 2.62 -9.79
C GLN A 54 12.87 2.48 -10.63
N GLU A 55 12.68 1.35 -11.31
CA GLU A 55 11.45 1.08 -12.08
C GLU A 55 10.23 0.91 -11.17
N PHE A 56 10.38 0.18 -10.06
CA PHE A 56 9.32 0.03 -9.06
C PHE A 56 8.87 1.39 -8.52
N VAL A 57 9.81 2.25 -8.14
CA VAL A 57 9.50 3.61 -7.67
C VAL A 57 8.85 4.45 -8.77
N ARG A 58 9.38 4.40 -10.01
CA ARG A 58 8.83 5.15 -11.15
C ARG A 58 7.37 4.77 -11.42
N ILE A 59 7.05 3.48 -11.49
CA ILE A 59 5.69 2.99 -11.75
C ILE A 59 4.74 3.45 -10.63
N ASN A 60 5.15 3.37 -9.37
CA ASN A 60 4.34 3.83 -8.25
C ASN A 60 4.06 5.34 -8.33
N LEU A 61 5.07 6.15 -8.67
CA LEU A 61 4.89 7.60 -8.84
C LEU A 61 3.95 7.94 -9.98
N GLU A 62 4.05 7.24 -11.13
CA GLU A 62 3.14 7.44 -12.27
C GLU A 62 1.68 7.16 -11.89
N VAL A 63 1.44 6.08 -11.14
CA VAL A 63 0.09 5.75 -10.66
C VAL A 63 -0.42 6.79 -9.66
N CYS A 64 0.43 7.22 -8.72
CA CYS A 64 0.07 8.28 -7.77
C CYS A 64 -0.29 9.59 -8.47
N GLN A 65 0.52 10.01 -9.46
CA GLN A 65 0.26 11.22 -10.25
C GLN A 65 -1.07 11.12 -11.00
N ARG A 66 -1.34 9.99 -11.64
CA ARG A 66 -2.61 9.76 -12.33
C ARG A 66 -3.80 9.90 -11.39
N PHE A 67 -3.77 9.26 -10.22
CA PHE A 67 -4.86 9.36 -9.25
C PHE A 67 -5.03 10.78 -8.70
N GLN A 68 -3.93 11.49 -8.45
CA GLN A 68 -3.99 12.89 -8.00
C GLN A 68 -4.61 13.81 -9.06
N SER A 69 -4.31 13.60 -10.34
CA SER A 69 -4.92 14.35 -11.45
C SER A 69 -6.38 13.95 -11.73
N GLU A 70 -6.77 12.71 -11.44
CA GLU A 70 -8.16 12.24 -11.53
C GLU A 70 -9.03 12.76 -10.36
N CYS A 71 -8.42 13.08 -9.21
CA CYS A 71 -9.09 13.64 -8.03
C CYS A 71 -9.35 15.16 -8.10
N ASP A 72 -9.06 15.84 -9.22
CA ASP A 72 -9.52 17.22 -9.49
C ASP A 72 -10.97 17.27 -10.04
N VAL A 73 -11.78 16.23 -9.76
CA VAL A 73 -13.22 16.23 -10.08
C VAL A 73 -14.01 15.87 -8.82
N ASP A 74 -14.63 16.91 -8.27
CA ASP A 74 -15.52 17.04 -7.10
C ASP A 74 -14.85 17.32 -5.73
#